data_AF-A0A356KU96-F1
#
_entry.id   AF-A0A356KU96-F1
#
_cell.length_a   1.000
_cell.length_b   1.000
_cell.length_c   1.000
_cell.angle_alpha   90.00
_cell.angle_beta   90.00
_cell.angle_gamma   90.00
#
_symmetry.space_group_name_H-M   'P 1'
#
loop_
_entity.id
_entity.type
_entity.pdbx_description
1 polymer ?
#
loop_
_entity_poly.entity_id
_entity_poly.type
_entity_poly.pdbx_seq_one_letter_code
_entity_poly.pdbx_strand_id
1 'polypeptide(L)'
;MQQHSGQHLLSALLIQRLGVETLSFHLGAEEATIDVAADSLESARVAEVERAVNAAIQADHPVRAEVFLGEVAEAEALSLRKAPDEKALRSPRGLRVVTLTGEDEPLDRDACCGTHVARLGELGSLVILGWERSRKGQTRLRFAVGGRATRAVRERLDAL
;
A
#
# COMPACT_ATOMS: atom_id res chain seq x y z
N MET A 1 8.48 5.89 -6.43
CA MET A 1 8.87 5.12 -5.22
C MET A 1 7.94 5.41 -4.06
N GLN A 2 7.96 6.60 -3.43
CA GLN A 2 7.14 6.89 -2.23
C GLN A 2 5.65 6.54 -2.36
N GLN A 3 4.96 6.98 -3.42
CA GLN A 3 3.53 6.68 -3.58
C GLN A 3 3.24 5.18 -3.74
N HIS A 4 4.14 4.45 -4.40
CA HIS A 4 3.97 3.01 -4.62
C HIS A 4 4.16 2.25 -3.30
N SER A 5 5.25 2.52 -2.58
CA SER A 5 5.49 1.88 -1.28
C SER A 5 4.44 2.28 -0.24
N GLY A 6 3.97 3.54 -0.26
CA GLY A 6 2.90 3.99 0.61
C GLY A 6 1.55 3.36 0.26
N GLN A 7 1.28 3.07 -1.02
CA GLN A 7 0.12 2.27 -1.41
C GLN A 7 0.18 0.86 -0.81
N HIS A 8 1.32 0.17 -0.91
CA HIS A 8 1.47 -1.17 -0.32
C HIS A 8 1.21 -1.14 1.18
N LEU A 9 1.82 -0.19 1.89
CA LEU A 9 1.65 -0.05 3.33
C LEU A 9 0.20 0.28 3.73
N LEU A 10 -0.45 1.20 3.01
CA LEU A 10 -1.84 1.57 3.24
C LEU A 10 -2.77 0.38 2.99
N SER A 11 -2.59 -0.35 1.89
CA SER A 11 -3.38 -1.54 1.57
C SER A 11 -3.23 -2.64 2.62
N ALA A 12 -2.00 -2.91 3.07
CA ALA A 12 -1.72 -3.86 4.13
C ALA A 12 -2.42 -3.49 5.46
N LEU A 13 -2.34 -2.23 5.87
CA LEU A 13 -2.95 -1.80 7.13
C LEU A 13 -4.48 -1.66 7.03
N LEU A 14 -5.05 -1.40 5.85
CA LEU A 14 -6.49 -1.47 5.64
C LEU A 14 -7.03 -2.89 5.84
N ILE A 15 -6.38 -3.90 5.24
CA ILE A 15 -6.82 -5.29 5.41
C ILE A 15 -6.61 -5.77 6.86
N GLN A 16 -5.45 -5.48 7.47
CA GLN A 16 -5.15 -5.90 8.84
C GLN A 16 -6.05 -5.24 9.90
N ARG A 17 -6.35 -3.95 9.76
CA ARG A 17 -7.10 -3.19 10.78
C ARG A 17 -8.60 -3.23 10.57
N LEU A 18 -9.03 -3.23 9.30
CA LEU A 18 -10.44 -3.08 8.93
C LEU A 18 -11.02 -4.30 8.22
N GLY A 19 -10.21 -5.28 7.79
CA GLY A 19 -10.68 -6.37 6.92
C GLY A 19 -11.05 -5.89 5.51
N VAL A 20 -10.54 -4.74 5.09
CA VAL A 20 -10.93 -4.08 3.84
C VAL A 20 -9.86 -4.29 2.76
N GLU A 21 -10.23 -5.00 1.69
CA GLU A 21 -9.34 -5.29 0.57
C GLU A 21 -9.18 -4.11 -0.38
N THR A 22 -7.97 -3.97 -0.95
CA THR A 22 -7.72 -3.06 -2.08
C THR A 22 -8.01 -3.77 -3.40
N LEU A 23 -8.87 -3.19 -4.22
CA LEU A 23 -9.33 -3.73 -5.50
C LEU A 23 -8.56 -3.17 -6.69
N SER A 24 -8.20 -1.89 -6.62
CA SER A 24 -7.46 -1.20 -7.68
C SER A 24 -6.65 -0.05 -7.09
N PHE A 25 -5.67 0.45 -7.84
CA PHE A 25 -4.93 1.66 -7.47
C PHE A 25 -4.56 2.48 -8.71
N HIS A 26 -4.33 3.77 -8.50
CA HIS A 26 -3.78 4.68 -9.49
C HIS A 26 -2.78 5.63 -8.83
N LEU A 27 -1.57 5.73 -9.39
CA LEU A 27 -0.50 6.59 -8.87
C LEU A 27 -0.40 7.85 -9.73
N GLY A 28 -1.26 8.85 -9.46
CA GLY A 28 -1.30 10.12 -10.18
C GLY A 28 -0.07 11.00 -9.93
N ALA A 29 -0.05 12.21 -10.52
CA ALA A 29 1.07 13.15 -10.35
C ALA A 29 1.04 13.88 -8.99
N GLU A 30 -0.14 14.27 -8.53
CA GLU A 30 -0.34 15.02 -7.27
C GLU A 30 -0.77 14.10 -6.13
N GLU A 31 -1.81 13.29 -6.35
CA GLU A 31 -2.33 12.32 -5.40
C GLU A 31 -2.36 10.90 -5.99
N ALA A 32 -2.42 9.91 -5.10
CA ALA A 32 -2.67 8.51 -5.43
C ALA A 32 -4.06 8.11 -4.94
N THR A 33 -4.64 7.10 -5.58
CA THR A 33 -5.95 6.56 -5.19
C THR A 33 -5.91 5.05 -5.09
N ILE A 34 -6.75 4.52 -4.20
CA ILE A 34 -7.10 3.10 -4.13
C ILE A 34 -8.61 2.96 -4.12
N ASP A 35 -9.13 1.97 -4.85
CA ASP A 35 -10.51 1.52 -4.67
C ASP A 35 -10.49 0.36 -3.68
N VAL A 36 -11.35 0.41 -2.66
CA VAL A 36 -11.42 -0.60 -1.61
C VAL A 36 -12.80 -1.26 -1.55
N ALA A 37 -12.85 -2.51 -1.12
CA ALA A 37 -14.05 -3.33 -1.00
C ALA A 37 -14.90 -2.96 0.22
N ALA A 38 -15.44 -1.74 0.23
CA ALA A 38 -16.31 -1.23 1.29
C ALA A 38 -17.38 -0.29 0.74
N ASP A 39 -18.62 -0.41 1.22
CA ASP A 39 -19.72 0.48 0.85
C ASP A 39 -19.60 1.90 1.43
N SER A 40 -18.92 2.01 2.58
CA SER A 40 -18.56 3.26 3.24
C SER A 40 -17.38 3.05 4.19
N LEU A 41 -16.66 4.13 4.49
CA LEU A 41 -15.62 4.15 5.52
C LEU A 41 -15.98 5.20 6.57
N GLU A 42 -15.91 4.80 7.84
CA GLU A 42 -16.13 5.69 8.97
C GLU A 42 -14.87 6.52 9.25
N SER A 43 -15.03 7.83 9.44
CA SER A 43 -13.90 8.74 9.64
C SER A 43 -12.98 8.34 10.79
N ALA A 44 -13.53 7.82 11.88
CA ALA A 44 -12.74 7.36 13.03
C ALA A 44 -11.81 6.18 12.68
N ARG A 45 -12.32 5.22 11.89
CA ARG A 45 -11.58 4.04 11.43
C ARG A 45 -10.54 4.40 10.38
N VAL A 46 -10.84 5.34 9.49
CA VAL A 46 -9.86 5.87 8.53
C VAL A 46 -8.72 6.57 9.25
N ALA A 47 -9.02 7.40 10.26
CA ALA A 47 -8.00 8.07 11.06
C ALA A 47 -7.15 7.08 11.88
N GLU A 48 -7.73 5.97 12.34
CA GLU A 48 -6.99 4.88 12.99
C GLU A 48 -5.98 4.23 12.03
N VAL A 49 -6.40 3.93 10.80
CA VAL A 49 -5.52 3.39 9.76
C VAL A 49 -4.40 4.37 9.42
N GLU A 50 -4.71 5.64 9.23
CA GLU A 50 -3.69 6.66 8.93
C GLU A 50 -2.64 6.77 10.05
N ARG A 51 -3.06 6.72 11.32
CA ARG A 51 -2.13 6.69 12.46
C ARG A 51 -1.26 5.44 12.44
N ALA A 52 -1.84 4.27 12.18
CA ALA A 52 -1.09 3.02 12.09
C ALA A 52 -0.06 3.05 10.95
N VAL A 53 -0.44 3.61 9.79
CA VAL A 53 0.47 3.79 8.64
C VAL A 53 1.65 4.66 9.03
N ASN A 54 1.40 5.83 9.61
CA ASN A 54 2.48 6.75 9.98
C ASN A 54 3.34 6.19 11.14
N ALA A 55 2.78 5.40 12.05
CA ALA A 55 3.55 4.68 13.06
C ALA A 55 4.52 3.66 12.42
N ALA A 56 4.06 2.89 11.42
CA ALA A 56 4.91 1.96 10.68
C ALA A 56 6.00 2.68 9.87
N ILE A 57 5.70 3.85 9.31
CA ILE A 57 6.69 4.71 8.66
C ILE A 57 7.77 5.13 9.67
N GLN A 58 7.38 5.57 10.87
CA GLN A 58 8.30 6.00 11.93
C GLN A 58 9.18 4.86 12.47
N ALA A 59 8.66 3.63 12.52
CA ALA A 59 9.45 2.46 12.90
C ALA A 59 10.56 2.12 11.89
N ASP A 60 10.47 2.65 10.65
CA ASP A 60 11.50 2.61 9.63
C ASP A 60 12.04 1.21 9.32
N HIS A 61 11.15 0.22 9.21
CA HIS A 61 11.56 -1.14 8.84
C HIS A 61 12.09 -1.21 7.40
N PRO A 62 13.03 -2.13 7.09
CA PRO A 62 13.49 -2.36 5.73
C PRO A 62 12.38 -2.77 4.75
N VAL A 63 12.55 -2.39 3.49
CA VAL A 63 11.77 -2.91 2.36
C VAL A 63 12.68 -3.80 1.52
N ARG A 64 12.28 -5.05 1.33
CA ARG A 64 13.06 -6.04 0.56
C ARG A 64 12.38 -6.31 -0.77
N ALA A 65 13.17 -6.39 -1.84
CA ALA A 65 12.69 -6.76 -3.16
C ALA A 65 13.57 -7.87 -3.72
N GLU A 66 12.99 -9.05 -3.87
CA GLU A 66 13.71 -10.29 -4.20
C GLU A 66 13.03 -10.98 -5.39
N VAL A 67 13.79 -11.75 -6.17
CA VAL A 67 13.24 -12.52 -7.29
C VAL A 67 13.11 -13.97 -6.85
N PHE A 68 11.88 -14.48 -6.88
CA PHE A 68 11.57 -15.88 -6.65
C PHE A 68 11.62 -16.66 -7.96
N LEU A 69 12.41 -17.73 -7.99
CA LEU A 69 12.62 -18.65 -9.13
C LEU A 69 12.28 -20.09 -8.75
N GLY A 70 11.22 -20.28 -7.96
CA GLY A 70 10.74 -21.61 -7.57
C GLY A 70 9.56 -22.11 -8.39
N GLU A 71 9.13 -23.33 -8.10
CA GLU A 71 7.97 -23.97 -8.72
C GLU A 71 6.66 -23.36 -8.22
N VAL A 72 5.56 -23.54 -8.97
CA VAL A 72 4.22 -23.03 -8.60
C VAL A 72 3.80 -23.53 -7.21
N ALA A 73 4.10 -24.79 -6.88
CA ALA A 73 3.78 -25.39 -5.58
C ALA A 73 4.53 -24.74 -4.41
N GLU A 74 5.70 -24.16 -4.66
CA GLU A 74 6.51 -23.48 -3.64
C GLU A 74 6.06 -22.04 -3.42
N ALA A 75 5.32 -21.45 -4.37
CA ALA A 75 4.84 -20.08 -4.30
C ALA A 75 3.80 -19.86 -3.19
N GLU A 76 3.06 -20.91 -2.78
CA GLU A 76 2.11 -20.83 -1.66
C GLU A 76 2.82 -20.50 -0.33
N ALA A 77 4.05 -21.00 -0.15
CA ALA A 77 4.86 -20.74 1.04
C ALA A 77 5.33 -19.27 1.15
N LEU A 78 5.21 -18.48 0.08
CA LEU A 78 5.54 -17.06 0.10
C LEU A 78 4.51 -16.24 0.89
N SER A 79 3.29 -16.75 1.07
CA SER A 79 2.19 -16.06 1.77
C SER A 79 1.96 -14.64 1.23
N LEU A 80 1.83 -14.53 -0.09
CA LEU A 80 1.58 -13.25 -0.75
C LEU A 80 0.16 -12.76 -0.47
N ARG A 81 -0.02 -11.44 -0.26
CA ARG A 81 -1.32 -10.80 -0.06
C ARG A 81 -2.30 -11.11 -1.19
N LYS A 82 -1.80 -11.22 -2.42
CA LYS A 82 -2.56 -11.69 -3.58
C LYS A 82 -1.83 -12.85 -4.23
N ALA A 83 -2.55 -13.94 -4.48
CA ALA A 83 -2.01 -15.06 -5.24
C ALA A 83 -1.59 -14.59 -6.65
N PRO A 84 -0.34 -14.84 -7.05
CA PRO A 84 0.12 -14.53 -8.40
C PRO A 84 -0.55 -15.47 -9.39
N ASP A 85 -0.82 -14.98 -10.61
CA ASP A 85 -1.34 -15.85 -11.66
C ASP A 85 -0.27 -16.87 -12.12
N GLU A 86 -0.70 -18.00 -12.66
CA GLU A 86 0.22 -19.05 -13.13
C GLU A 86 1.21 -18.54 -14.17
N LYS A 87 0.85 -17.55 -14.98
CA LYS A 87 1.72 -16.99 -16.00
C LYS A 87 2.88 -16.22 -15.37
N ALA A 88 2.63 -15.47 -14.29
CA ALA A 88 3.63 -14.75 -13.52
C ALA A 88 4.60 -15.72 -12.84
N LEU A 89 4.09 -16.84 -12.32
CA LEU A 89 4.91 -17.89 -11.70
C LEU A 89 5.78 -18.63 -12.72
N ARG A 90 5.28 -18.88 -13.93
CA ARG A 90 6.04 -19.54 -15.01
C ARG A 90 6.97 -18.61 -15.79
N SER A 91 7.08 -17.34 -15.38
CA SER A 91 7.96 -16.37 -16.04
C SER A 91 9.42 -16.80 -15.88
N PRO A 92 10.22 -16.87 -16.97
CA PRO A 92 11.65 -17.20 -16.88
C PRO A 92 12.46 -16.11 -16.17
N ARG A 93 11.88 -14.92 -15.96
CA ARG A 93 12.48 -13.84 -15.16
C ARG A 93 12.22 -13.99 -13.65
N GLY A 94 11.40 -14.95 -13.26
CA GLY A 94 10.92 -15.13 -11.90
C GLY A 94 9.85 -14.13 -11.48
N LEU A 95 9.30 -14.36 -10.29
CA LEU A 95 8.33 -13.49 -9.64
C LEU A 95 9.07 -12.51 -8.74
N ARG A 96 8.97 -11.21 -9.01
CA ARG A 96 9.52 -10.19 -8.11
C ARG A 96 8.58 -9.98 -6.93
N VAL A 97 9.06 -10.33 -5.74
CA VAL A 97 8.33 -10.20 -4.47
C VAL A 97 8.88 -9.01 -3.71
N VAL A 98 7.99 -8.10 -3.33
CA VAL A 98 8.30 -6.97 -2.45
C VAL A 98 7.74 -7.27 -1.07
N THR A 99 8.60 -7.17 -0.05
CA THR A 99 8.23 -7.36 1.35
C THR A 99 8.45 -6.05 2.12
N LEU A 100 7.38 -5.48 2.67
CA LEU A 100 7.47 -4.45 3.70
C LEU A 100 7.64 -5.19 5.03
N THR A 101 8.84 -5.15 5.62
CA THR A 101 9.09 -5.88 6.88
C THR A 101 8.42 -5.18 8.07
N GLY A 102 8.20 -5.94 9.15
CA GLY A 102 7.73 -5.43 10.45
C GLY A 102 8.61 -5.97 11.58
N GLU A 103 8.20 -5.75 12.83
CA GLU A 103 8.92 -6.23 14.03
C GLU A 103 8.95 -7.75 14.09
N ASP A 104 7.77 -8.38 14.16
CA ASP A 104 7.63 -9.84 14.27
C ASP A 104 7.35 -10.49 12.92
N GLU A 105 6.48 -9.87 12.12
CA GLU A 105 5.99 -10.39 10.85
C GLU A 105 6.00 -9.30 9.76
N PRO A 106 6.10 -9.67 8.47
CA PRO A 106 5.95 -8.71 7.38
C PRO A 106 4.62 -7.96 7.44
N LEU A 107 4.66 -6.65 7.25
CA LEU A 107 3.46 -5.82 7.10
C LEU A 107 2.76 -6.08 5.78
N ASP A 108 3.54 -6.20 4.69
CA ASP A 108 3.03 -6.59 3.38
C ASP A 108 4.02 -7.51 2.69
N ARG A 109 3.48 -8.42 1.89
CA ARG A 109 4.26 -9.17 0.93
C ARG A 109 3.44 -9.35 -0.34
N ASP A 110 3.91 -8.79 -1.44
CA ASP A 110 3.15 -8.78 -2.68
C ASP A 110 4.05 -8.97 -3.92
N ALA A 111 3.47 -9.55 -4.95
CA ALA A 111 4.11 -9.65 -6.26
C ALA A 111 4.07 -8.29 -6.95
N CYS A 112 5.22 -7.64 -7.10
CA CYS A 112 5.25 -6.28 -7.64
C CYS A 112 6.51 -5.97 -8.45
N CYS A 113 6.30 -5.45 -9.66
CA CYS A 113 7.35 -4.99 -10.57
C CYS A 113 7.67 -3.49 -10.42
N GLY A 114 7.02 -2.80 -9.49
CA GLY A 114 7.21 -1.37 -9.25
C GLY A 114 8.53 -1.01 -8.58
N THR A 115 8.85 0.29 -8.56
CA THR A 115 9.99 0.81 -7.80
C THR A 115 9.56 1.18 -6.38
N HIS A 116 10.35 0.76 -5.40
CA HIS A 116 10.07 0.94 -3.97
C HIS A 116 11.22 1.67 -3.29
N VAL A 117 10.90 2.34 -2.19
CA VAL A 117 11.91 2.84 -1.23
C VAL A 117 12.66 1.66 -0.60
N ALA A 118 13.86 1.90 -0.04
CA ALA A 118 14.63 0.85 0.61
C ALA A 118 14.21 0.65 2.09
N ARG A 119 13.63 1.68 2.72
CA ARG A 119 13.10 1.65 4.09
C ARG A 119 11.80 2.42 4.22
N LEU A 120 10.93 2.03 5.16
CA LEU A 120 9.64 2.66 5.36
C LEU A 120 9.74 4.15 5.71
N GLY A 121 10.77 4.57 6.45
CA GLY A 121 10.97 5.96 6.87
C GLY A 121 11.20 6.92 5.70
N GLU A 122 11.68 6.43 4.54
CA GLU A 122 11.81 7.22 3.31
C GLU A 122 10.46 7.70 2.76
N LEU A 123 9.34 7.12 3.23
CA LEU A 123 8.01 7.60 2.91
C LEU A 123 7.73 8.97 3.55
N GLY A 124 8.39 9.30 4.67
CA GLY A 124 8.19 10.53 5.43
C GLY A 124 6.85 10.53 6.17
N SER A 125 5.76 10.76 5.45
CA SER A 125 4.39 10.70 5.97
C SER A 125 3.41 10.27 4.89
N LEU A 126 2.28 9.71 5.31
CA LEU A 126 1.12 9.47 4.45
C LEU A 126 -0.06 10.27 4.99
N VAL A 127 -0.75 10.99 4.11
CA VAL A 127 -1.96 11.74 4.44
C VAL A 127 -3.11 11.26 3.57
N ILE A 128 -4.22 10.91 4.19
CA ILE A 128 -5.50 10.58 3.55
C ILE A 128 -6.23 11.89 3.29
N LEU A 129 -6.42 12.19 2.01
CA LEU A 129 -6.99 13.45 1.52
C LEU A 129 -8.53 13.42 1.50
N GLY A 130 -9.10 12.22 1.50
CA GLY A 130 -10.54 12.00 1.55
C GLY A 130 -10.94 10.68 0.90
N TRP A 131 -12.22 10.35 0.98
CA TRP A 131 -12.77 9.17 0.34
C TRP A 131 -14.22 9.41 -0.10
N GLU A 132 -14.63 8.71 -1.16
CA GLU A 132 -15.96 8.81 -1.72
C GLU A 132 -16.40 7.46 -2.30
N ARG A 133 -17.72 7.22 -2.36
CA ARG A 133 -18.23 6.01 -3.01
C ARG A 133 -17.93 6.07 -4.51
N SER A 134 -17.26 5.06 -5.05
CA SER A 134 -16.95 4.99 -6.48
C SER A 134 -18.01 4.18 -7.24
N ARG A 135 -18.35 2.98 -6.74
CA ARG A 135 -19.40 2.08 -7.25
C ARG A 135 -20.04 1.32 -6.09
N LYS A 136 -21.12 0.57 -6.35
CA LYS A 136 -21.73 -0.29 -5.33
C LYS A 136 -20.69 -1.28 -4.78
N GLY A 137 -20.54 -1.35 -3.45
CA GLY A 137 -19.52 -2.17 -2.78
C GLY A 137 -18.10 -1.59 -2.82
N GLN A 138 -17.89 -0.37 -3.35
CA GLN A 138 -16.56 0.21 -3.55
C GLN A 138 -16.48 1.66 -3.08
N THR A 139 -15.43 1.94 -2.30
CA THR A 139 -15.06 3.30 -1.88
C THR A 139 -13.69 3.64 -2.44
N ARG A 140 -13.55 4.81 -3.07
CA ARG A 140 -12.27 5.35 -3.49
C ARG A 140 -11.67 6.18 -2.38
N LEU A 141 -10.45 5.85 -1.96
CA LEU A 141 -9.67 6.61 -1.00
C LEU A 141 -8.55 7.33 -1.74
N ARG A 142 -8.40 8.62 -1.48
CA ARG A 142 -7.37 9.51 -2.04
C ARG A 142 -6.33 9.79 -0.97
N PHE A 143 -5.06 9.67 -1.31
CA PHE A 143 -3.95 9.86 -0.38
C PHE A 143 -2.72 10.41 -1.08
N ALA A 144 -1.81 10.97 -0.30
CA ALA A 144 -0.51 11.41 -0.77
C ALA A 144 0.58 11.00 0.22
N VAL A 145 1.80 10.79 -0.29
CA VAL A 145 2.94 10.33 0.50
C VAL A 145 4.13 11.29 0.35
N GLY A 146 4.91 11.48 1.40
CA GLY A 146 6.15 12.24 1.42
C GLY A 146 5.98 13.70 0.99
N GLY A 147 6.78 14.15 0.02
CA GLY A 147 6.73 15.53 -0.46
C GLY A 147 5.35 15.94 -1.01
N ARG A 148 4.60 14.98 -1.59
CA ARG A 148 3.24 15.23 -2.08
C ARG A 148 2.24 15.39 -0.95
N ALA A 149 2.40 14.66 0.16
CA ALA A 149 1.60 14.86 1.36
C ALA A 149 1.80 16.27 1.93
N THR A 150 3.05 16.72 2.00
CA THR A 150 3.39 18.07 2.48
C THR A 150 2.78 19.15 1.59
N ARG A 151 2.83 18.97 0.26
CA ARG A 151 2.21 19.87 -0.71
C ARG A 151 0.69 19.93 -0.54
N ALA A 152 0.02 18.77 -0.49
CA ALA A 152 -1.42 18.70 -0.34
C ALA A 152 -1.92 19.38 0.94
N VAL A 153 -1.21 19.21 2.06
CA VAL A 153 -1.51 19.92 3.32
C VAL A 153 -1.30 21.43 3.16
N ARG A 154 -0.23 21.87 2.49
CA ARG A 154 0.03 23.29 2.25
C ARG A 154 -1.08 23.94 1.45
N GLU A 155 -1.43 23.35 0.31
CA GLU A 155 -2.51 23.82 -0.55
C GLU A 155 -3.85 23.90 0.19
N ARG A 156 -4.13 22.94 1.08
CA ARG A 156 -5.35 22.96 1.89
C ARG A 156 -5.36 24.10 2.91
N LEU A 157 -4.23 24.40 3.54
CA LEU A 157 -4.10 25.49 4.50
C LEU A 157 -4.17 26.86 3.83
N ASP A 158 -3.60 27.01 2.64
CA ASP A 158 -3.61 28.27 1.88
C ASP A 158 -5.02 28.61 1.36
N ALA A 159 -5.94 27.64 1.34
CA ALA A 159 -7.33 27.79 0.93
C ALA A 159 -8.31 28.06 2.10
N LEU A 160 -7.81 28.25 3.33
CA LEU A 160 -8.60 28.62 4.52
C LEU A 160 -8.65 30.14 4.70
#